data_AF-A0A523TMB8-F1
#
_entry.id   AF-A0A523TMB8-F1
#
_cell.length_a   1.000
_cell.length_b   1.000
_cell.length_c   1.000
_cell.angle_alpha   90.00
_cell.angle_beta   90.00
_cell.angle_gamma   90.00
#
_symmetry.space_group_name_H-M   'P 1'
#
loop_
_entity.id
_entity.type
_entity.pdbx_description
1 polymer ?
#
loop_
_entity_poly.entity_id
_entity_poly.type
_entity_poly.pdbx_seq_one_letter_code
_entity_poly.pdbx_strand_id
1 'polypeptide(L)'
;MKRSTILCTVLVIFGLLFLIPGCGDSYKSSRSGSSGSSGGGNTTGGGGGTGGGGGSTGGGTNGTATISSSSKFASVDECAAYLMKGRTGFDKHSPWKGYPPEYDPPGGYHLNRKSPLAFTWDDSLAARAQAEADRLAGGGAQKGVEIFGYGSDRAYNSFFVDAINTADWMISTLEDDHHEVYGWGLNVGYAASKMMWHYHDFGDDGPVITKWGIGAHDNGNGSTWWVLQMGP
;
A
#
# COMPACT_ATOMS: atom_id res chain seq x y z
N MET A 1 -39.87 -25.88 -20.22
CA MET A 1 -39.39 -25.13 -21.42
C MET A 1 -39.29 -26.09 -22.60
N LYS A 2 -39.75 -25.68 -23.79
CA LYS A 2 -39.68 -26.53 -24.99
C LYS A 2 -38.22 -26.66 -25.42
N ARG A 3 -37.80 -27.85 -25.88
CA ARG A 3 -36.41 -28.14 -26.29
C ARG A 3 -35.88 -27.16 -27.36
N SER A 4 -36.79 -26.56 -28.15
CA SER A 4 -36.48 -25.52 -29.12
C SER A 4 -35.97 -24.21 -28.50
N THR A 5 -36.46 -23.82 -27.32
CA THR A 5 -36.04 -22.59 -26.65
C THR A 5 -34.58 -22.67 -26.17
N ILE A 6 -34.15 -23.84 -25.68
CA ILE A 6 -32.78 -24.05 -25.21
C ILE A 6 -31.79 -23.96 -26.39
N LEU A 7 -32.14 -24.54 -27.53
CA LEU A 7 -31.27 -24.53 -28.72
C LEU A 7 -31.05 -23.11 -29.27
N CYS A 8 -32.12 -22.29 -29.33
CA CYS A 8 -32.00 -20.90 -29.77
C CYS A 8 -31.11 -20.07 -28.84
N THR A 9 -31.24 -20.24 -27.52
CA THR A 9 -30.41 -19.51 -26.55
C THR A 9 -28.93 -19.86 -26.67
N VAL A 10 -28.59 -21.15 -26.87
CA VAL A 10 -27.19 -21.58 -27.04
C VAL A 10 -26.58 -20.98 -28.32
N LEU A 11 -27.32 -20.93 -29.42
CA LEU A 11 -26.83 -20.36 -30.68
C LEU A 11 -26.58 -18.85 -30.60
N VAL A 12 -27.44 -18.11 -29.89
CA VAL A 12 -27.26 -16.66 -29.69
C VAL A 12 -26.02 -16.37 -28.84
N ILE A 13 -25.79 -17.15 -27.77
CA ILE A 13 -24.60 -17.00 -26.92
C ILE A 13 -23.32 -17.29 -27.72
N PHE A 14 -23.30 -18.36 -28.52
CA PHE A 14 -22.13 -18.67 -29.35
C PHE A 14 -21.88 -17.64 -30.46
N GLY A 15 -22.93 -17.06 -31.06
CA GLY A 15 -22.79 -16.00 -32.06
C GLY A 15 -22.20 -14.71 -31.50
N LEU A 16 -22.54 -14.35 -30.26
CA LEU A 16 -22.03 -13.15 -29.58
C LEU A 16 -20.52 -13.22 -29.29
N LEU A 17 -19.94 -14.41 -29.11
CA LEU A 17 -18.51 -14.59 -28.85
C LEU A 17 -17.63 -14.24 -30.06
N PHE A 18 -18.16 -14.29 -31.29
CA PHE A 18 -17.42 -13.94 -32.51
C PHE A 18 -17.45 -12.44 -32.86
N LEU A 19 -18.23 -11.64 -32.12
CA LEU A 19 -18.36 -10.20 -32.35
C LEU A 19 -17.47 -9.35 -31.42
N ILE A 20 -16.60 -9.96 -30.62
CA ILE A 20 -15.64 -9.22 -29.80
C ILE A 20 -14.39 -8.94 -30.67
N PRO A 21 -14.17 -7.69 -31.15
CA PRO A 21 -12.93 -7.35 -31.84
C PRO A 21 -11.76 -7.52 -30.87
N GLY A 22 -10.81 -8.37 -31.24
CA GLY A 22 -9.57 -8.54 -30.50
C GLY A 22 -8.73 -7.27 -30.57
N CYS A 23 -8.70 -6.51 -29.46
CA CYS A 23 -7.73 -5.44 -29.26
C CYS A 23 -6.34 -6.08 -29.07
N GLY A 24 -5.58 -6.18 -30.15
CA GLY A 24 -4.16 -6.52 -30.13
C GLY A 24 -3.33 -5.24 -30.08
N ASP A 25 -2.93 -4.81 -28.88
CA ASP A 25 -1.98 -3.71 -28.74
C ASP A 25 -0.54 -4.24 -28.85
N SER A 26 0.08 -3.89 -29.98
CA SER A 26 1.49 -4.13 -30.26
C SER A 26 2.36 -3.05 -29.59
N TYR A 27 3.03 -3.37 -28.49
CA TYR A 27 4.04 -2.48 -27.93
C TYR A 27 5.37 -2.64 -28.69
N LYS A 28 5.76 -1.59 -29.40
CA LYS A 28 7.11 -1.43 -29.98
C LYS A 28 8.09 -1.07 -28.87
N SER A 29 9.09 -1.92 -28.65
CA SER A 29 10.23 -1.67 -27.80
C SER A 29 11.25 -0.78 -28.52
N SER A 30 11.35 0.48 -28.12
CA SER A 30 12.48 1.34 -28.48
C SER A 30 13.56 1.25 -27.39
N ARG A 31 14.56 0.42 -27.63
CA ARG A 31 15.88 0.51 -26.99
C ARG A 31 16.65 1.63 -27.68
N SER A 32 16.95 2.71 -26.96
CA SER A 32 18.00 3.66 -27.33
C SER A 32 19.07 3.64 -26.24
N GLY A 33 20.25 3.17 -26.62
CA GLY A 33 21.47 3.30 -25.82
C GLY A 33 22.30 4.52 -26.22
N SER A 34 23.49 4.59 -25.60
CA SER A 34 24.57 5.60 -25.69
C SER A 34 24.32 6.86 -24.85
N SER A 35 25.29 7.50 -24.21
CA SER A 35 26.75 7.32 -24.05
C SER A 35 27.19 8.23 -22.88
N GLY A 36 28.41 8.03 -22.37
CA GLY A 36 28.86 8.56 -21.09
C GLY A 36 29.16 10.05 -21.00
N SER A 37 29.54 10.46 -19.79
CA SER A 37 30.52 11.53 -19.57
C SER A 37 31.04 11.47 -18.14
N SER A 38 32.35 11.26 -18.03
CA SER A 38 33.17 11.48 -16.86
C SER A 38 33.41 12.99 -16.69
N GLY A 39 33.20 13.52 -15.49
CA GLY A 39 33.50 14.91 -15.17
C GLY A 39 33.62 15.13 -13.67
N GLY A 40 34.86 15.29 -13.21
CA GLY A 40 35.17 15.69 -11.83
C GLY A 40 34.80 17.16 -11.56
N GLY A 41 34.61 17.49 -10.29
CA GLY A 41 34.30 18.85 -9.86
C GLY A 41 34.35 18.98 -8.35
N ASN A 42 35.53 19.32 -7.84
CA ASN A 42 35.81 19.68 -6.46
C ASN A 42 35.19 21.07 -6.16
N THR A 43 34.30 21.21 -5.18
CA THR A 43 34.01 22.53 -4.58
C THR A 43 33.71 22.43 -3.08
N THR A 44 34.54 23.12 -2.31
CA THR A 44 34.32 23.52 -0.92
C THR A 44 33.37 24.71 -0.90
N GLY A 45 32.34 24.68 -0.06
CA GLY A 45 31.43 25.81 0.16
C GLY A 45 30.71 25.68 1.50
N GLY A 46 31.17 26.44 2.49
CA GLY A 46 30.45 26.65 3.74
C GLY A 46 29.29 27.63 3.55
N GLY A 47 28.16 27.32 4.19
CA GLY A 47 27.00 28.19 4.26
C GLY A 47 26.02 27.65 5.29
N GLY A 48 25.91 28.37 6.42
CA GLY A 48 24.91 28.09 7.45
C GLY A 48 23.50 28.33 6.91
N GLY A 49 22.61 27.38 7.21
CA GLY A 49 21.19 27.45 6.88
C GLY A 49 20.39 26.66 7.92
N THR A 50 19.47 27.36 8.56
CA THR A 50 18.62 26.96 9.67
C THR A 50 17.55 25.93 9.29
N GLY A 51 17.47 24.85 10.08
CA GLY A 51 16.22 24.27 10.62
C GLY A 51 15.16 23.77 9.65
N GLY A 52 15.20 22.47 9.31
CA GLY A 52 14.08 21.69 8.81
C GLY A 52 14.29 20.24 9.23
N GLY A 53 13.51 19.77 10.20
CA GLY A 53 13.71 18.50 10.89
C GLY A 53 13.72 17.30 9.95
N GLY A 54 14.92 16.79 9.67
CA GLY A 54 15.12 15.42 9.25
C GLY A 54 14.86 14.53 10.46
N GLY A 55 13.62 14.05 10.58
CA GLY A 55 13.28 12.99 11.52
C GLY A 55 14.08 11.75 11.14
N SER A 56 15.15 11.48 11.90
CA SER A 56 15.88 10.22 11.86
C SER A 56 14.86 9.10 12.07
N THR A 57 14.67 8.25 11.07
CA THR A 57 13.95 6.99 11.22
C THR A 57 14.70 6.18 12.28
N GLY A 58 14.11 6.10 13.48
CA GLY A 58 14.72 5.44 14.62
C GLY A 58 14.78 3.94 14.37
N GLY A 59 15.98 3.40 14.22
CA GLY A 59 16.21 1.96 14.15
C GLY A 59 16.03 1.32 15.53
N GLY A 60 14.78 1.00 15.89
CA GLY A 60 14.44 0.19 17.06
C GLY A 60 14.59 -1.29 16.76
N THR A 61 15.56 -1.94 17.41
CA THR A 61 15.85 -3.38 17.31
C THR A 61 14.84 -4.19 18.12
N ASN A 62 13.75 -4.62 17.51
CA ASN A 62 12.92 -5.70 18.03
C ASN A 62 12.44 -6.57 16.86
N GLY A 63 13.11 -7.72 16.70
CA GLY A 63 13.01 -8.59 15.52
C GLY A 63 13.84 -8.02 14.36
N THR A 64 14.78 -8.81 13.83
CA THR A 64 15.45 -8.39 12.59
C THR A 64 14.49 -8.67 11.46
N ALA A 65 13.89 -7.63 10.89
CA ALA A 65 13.05 -7.74 9.71
C ALA A 65 13.78 -8.57 8.65
N THR A 66 13.17 -9.67 8.22
CA THR A 66 13.64 -10.44 7.08
C THR A 66 12.83 -9.99 5.88
N ILE A 67 13.49 -9.59 4.81
CA ILE A 67 12.81 -9.09 3.62
C ILE A 67 13.30 -9.92 2.45
N SER A 68 12.36 -10.40 1.64
CA SER A 68 12.68 -11.21 0.49
C SER A 68 13.53 -10.40 -0.50
N SER A 69 14.51 -11.04 -1.14
CA SER A 69 15.31 -10.37 -2.19
C SER A 69 14.48 -9.95 -3.40
N SER A 70 13.28 -10.51 -3.56
CA SER A 70 12.29 -10.14 -4.58
C SER A 70 11.41 -8.96 -4.16
N SER A 71 11.44 -8.53 -2.89
CA SER A 71 10.69 -7.36 -2.43
C SER A 71 11.12 -6.11 -3.18
N LYS A 72 10.16 -5.22 -3.44
CA LYS A 72 10.42 -3.89 -3.99
C LYS A 72 11.27 -3.04 -3.06
N PHE A 73 11.19 -3.28 -1.76
CA PHE A 73 11.91 -2.50 -0.75
C PHE A 73 13.02 -3.35 -0.16
N ALA A 74 14.23 -2.82 -0.11
CA ALA A 74 15.36 -3.52 0.50
C ALA A 74 15.35 -3.44 2.03
N SER A 75 14.52 -2.56 2.60
CA SER A 75 14.49 -2.29 4.04
C SER A 75 13.15 -1.73 4.50
N VAL A 76 12.90 -1.80 5.81
CA VAL A 76 11.78 -1.13 6.46
C VAL A 76 11.83 0.39 6.26
N ASP A 77 13.03 1.00 6.32
CA ASP A 77 13.21 2.44 6.10
C ASP A 77 12.79 2.87 4.68
N GLU A 78 13.11 2.05 3.67
CA GLU A 78 12.72 2.34 2.29
C GLU A 78 11.20 2.25 2.10
N CYS A 79 10.56 1.22 2.67
CA CYS A 79 9.11 1.09 2.69
C CYS A 79 8.45 2.27 3.42
N ALA A 80 8.99 2.65 4.58
CA ALA A 80 8.52 3.78 5.36
C ALA A 80 8.59 5.10 4.57
N ALA A 81 9.74 5.35 3.91
CA ALA A 81 9.94 6.52 3.07
C ALA A 81 8.96 6.56 1.89
N TYR A 82 8.70 5.41 1.25
CA TYR A 82 7.70 5.31 0.17
C TYR A 82 6.30 5.66 0.67
N LEU A 83 5.87 5.08 1.79
CA LEU A 83 4.53 5.29 2.35
C LEU A 83 4.32 6.74 2.79
N MET A 84 5.32 7.36 3.43
CA MET A 84 5.30 8.77 3.84
C MET A 84 5.33 9.73 2.65
N LYS A 85 6.09 9.42 1.60
CA LYS A 85 6.06 10.16 0.33
C LYS A 85 4.68 10.13 -0.30
N GLY A 86 4.03 8.96 -0.30
CA GLY A 86 2.65 8.82 -0.75
C GLY A 86 1.70 9.72 0.04
N ARG A 87 1.69 9.60 1.37
CA ARG A 87 0.81 10.38 2.25
C ARG A 87 1.01 11.89 2.09
N THR A 88 2.25 12.36 1.98
CA THR A 88 2.58 13.78 1.75
C THR A 88 2.16 14.25 0.35
N GLY A 89 2.39 13.44 -0.70
CA GLY A 89 2.03 13.79 -2.07
C GLY A 89 0.52 13.89 -2.32
N PHE A 90 -0.28 13.38 -1.38
CA PHE A 90 -1.73 13.43 -1.41
C PHE A 90 -2.35 14.45 -0.45
N ASP A 91 -1.53 15.34 0.12
CA ASP A 91 -1.97 16.36 1.07
C ASP A 91 -3.11 17.28 0.57
N LYS A 92 -3.12 17.57 -0.73
CA LYS A 92 -4.11 18.35 -1.47
C LYS A 92 -5.50 17.70 -1.58
N HIS A 93 -5.61 16.42 -1.25
CA HIS A 93 -6.88 15.72 -1.23
C HIS A 93 -7.56 15.90 0.12
N SER A 94 -8.89 16.01 0.09
CA SER A 94 -9.68 16.06 1.31
C SER A 94 -9.48 14.78 2.11
N PRO A 95 -9.25 14.88 3.44
CA PRO A 95 -9.30 13.75 4.36
C PRO A 95 -10.56 12.88 4.19
N TRP A 96 -10.42 11.58 4.43
CA TRP A 96 -11.47 10.58 4.29
C TRP A 96 -11.63 9.78 5.59
N LYS A 97 -12.87 9.64 6.08
CA LYS A 97 -13.16 9.02 7.40
C LYS A 97 -12.89 7.52 7.50
N GLY A 98 -12.68 6.81 6.38
CA GLY A 98 -12.23 5.40 6.38
C GLY A 98 -13.19 4.38 5.80
N TYR A 99 -13.05 3.13 6.23
CA TYR A 99 -13.73 1.94 5.71
C TYR A 99 -14.44 1.18 6.84
N PRO A 100 -15.48 0.35 6.54
CA PRO A 100 -16.14 0.23 5.25
C PRO A 100 -16.84 1.49 4.74
N PRO A 101 -16.93 1.70 3.41
CA PRO A 101 -17.75 2.71 2.77
C PRO A 101 -19.26 2.42 2.94
N GLU A 102 -19.61 1.55 3.88
CA GLU A 102 -20.97 1.12 4.22
C GLU A 102 -21.47 1.79 5.51
N TYR A 103 -20.61 2.52 6.24
CA TYR A 103 -21.07 3.40 7.31
C TYR A 103 -22.10 4.40 6.78
N ASP A 104 -22.98 4.93 7.63
CA ASP A 104 -23.98 5.94 7.24
C ASP A 104 -23.78 7.21 8.10
N PRO A 105 -23.38 8.35 7.51
CA PRO A 105 -23.02 8.47 6.09
C PRO A 105 -21.70 7.75 5.81
N PRO A 106 -21.55 7.15 4.61
CA PRO A 106 -20.34 6.42 4.24
C PRO A 106 -19.19 7.37 4.24
N GLY A 107 -18.16 7.02 5.03
CA GLY A 107 -17.17 7.94 5.59
C GLY A 107 -16.77 9.04 4.61
N GLY A 108 -17.44 10.18 4.66
CA GLY A 108 -17.31 11.18 3.60
C GLY A 108 -15.97 11.91 3.65
N TYR A 109 -15.68 12.64 2.58
CA TYR A 109 -14.65 13.66 2.64
C TYR A 109 -15.00 14.69 3.73
N HIS A 110 -14.02 15.05 4.55
CA HIS A 110 -14.13 16.10 5.54
C HIS A 110 -12.96 17.06 5.44
N LEU A 111 -13.09 18.24 6.06
CA LEU A 111 -12.05 19.29 6.02
C LEU A 111 -11.22 19.36 7.31
N ASN A 112 -11.64 18.66 8.36
CA ASN A 112 -10.98 18.66 9.66
C ASN A 112 -9.95 17.53 9.74
N ARG A 113 -8.72 17.78 9.28
CA ARG A 113 -7.59 16.85 9.39
C ARG A 113 -7.03 16.88 10.81
N LYS A 114 -7.07 15.76 11.53
CA LYS A 114 -6.46 15.62 12.86
C LYS A 114 -5.17 14.81 12.83
N SER A 115 -5.09 13.80 11.98
CA SER A 115 -3.91 12.95 11.86
C SER A 115 -2.81 13.68 11.05
N PRO A 116 -1.56 13.74 11.52
CA PRO A 116 -0.49 14.47 10.87
C PRO A 116 -0.04 13.76 9.59
N LEU A 117 0.27 14.51 8.53
CA LEU A 117 0.70 13.94 7.23
C LEU A 117 1.95 13.06 7.33
N ALA A 118 2.79 13.33 8.32
CA ALA A 118 3.91 12.48 8.70
C ALA A 118 3.67 11.92 10.11
N PHE A 119 3.78 10.61 10.26
CA PHE A 119 3.70 9.96 11.56
C PHE A 119 5.06 9.92 12.24
N THR A 120 5.04 9.99 13.57
CA THR A 120 6.24 9.81 14.39
C THR A 120 6.51 8.32 14.54
N TRP A 121 7.73 7.88 14.26
CA TRP A 121 8.13 6.49 14.49
C TRP A 121 8.03 6.12 15.98
N ASP A 122 7.52 4.93 16.28
CA ASP A 122 7.40 4.39 17.63
C ASP A 122 7.89 2.92 17.67
N ASP A 123 8.95 2.67 18.45
CA ASP A 123 9.59 1.36 18.52
C ASP A 123 8.68 0.28 19.12
N SER A 124 7.74 0.66 19.99
CA SER A 124 6.81 -0.29 20.59
C SER A 124 5.76 -0.75 19.57
N LEU A 125 5.29 0.17 18.72
CA LEU A 125 4.43 -0.16 17.59
C LEU A 125 5.19 -0.98 16.53
N ALA A 126 6.45 -0.65 16.25
CA ALA A 126 7.28 -1.39 15.31
C ALA A 126 7.53 -2.83 15.78
N ALA A 127 7.85 -3.03 17.06
CA ALA A 127 8.01 -4.36 17.65
C ALA A 127 6.74 -5.21 17.52
N ARG A 128 5.57 -4.61 17.71
CA ARG A 128 4.29 -5.29 17.53
C ARG A 128 4.00 -5.62 16.06
N ALA A 129 4.27 -4.69 15.16
CA ALA A 129 4.14 -4.91 13.73
C ALA A 129 5.06 -6.06 13.28
N GLN A 130 6.29 -6.11 13.79
CA GLN A 130 7.24 -7.18 13.51
C GLN A 130 6.77 -8.52 14.05
N ALA A 131 6.26 -8.58 15.29
CA ALA A 131 5.71 -9.80 15.86
C ALA A 131 4.52 -10.35 15.03
N GLU A 132 3.69 -9.47 14.48
CA GLU A 132 2.63 -9.88 13.57
C GLU A 132 3.18 -10.36 12.23
N ALA A 133 4.18 -9.70 11.65
CA ALA A 133 4.83 -10.14 10.42
C ALA A 133 5.46 -11.53 10.58
N ASP A 134 6.13 -11.78 11.70
CA ASP A 134 6.69 -13.10 12.07
C ASP A 134 5.58 -14.15 12.15
N ARG A 135 4.45 -13.83 12.78
CA ARG A 135 3.29 -14.72 12.89
C ARG A 135 2.69 -15.06 11.52
N LEU A 136 2.55 -14.07 10.65
CA LEU A 136 2.03 -14.25 9.29
C LEU A 136 2.97 -15.11 8.43
N ALA A 137 4.28 -14.87 8.48
CA ALA A 137 5.28 -15.69 7.82
C ALA A 137 5.30 -17.14 8.36
N GLY A 138 5.01 -17.32 9.66
CA GLY A 138 4.81 -18.64 10.28
C GLY A 138 3.51 -19.36 9.89
N GLY A 139 2.74 -18.84 8.92
CA GLY A 139 1.48 -19.44 8.45
C GLY A 139 0.25 -19.01 9.24
N GLY A 140 0.34 -17.96 10.05
CA GLY A 140 -0.80 -17.39 10.74
C GLY A 140 -1.81 -16.77 9.75
N ALA A 141 -3.11 -16.97 10.00
CA ALA A 141 -4.16 -16.30 9.23
C ALA A 141 -4.16 -14.79 9.47
N GLN A 142 -4.49 -14.00 8.45
CA GLN A 142 -4.60 -12.54 8.54
C GLN A 142 -5.71 -12.13 9.50
N LYS A 143 -5.54 -10.97 10.15
CA LYS A 143 -6.54 -10.38 11.05
C LYS A 143 -7.33 -9.29 10.33
N GLY A 144 -8.54 -9.04 10.83
CA GLY A 144 -9.37 -7.93 10.37
C GLY A 144 -10.14 -8.20 9.07
N VAL A 145 -10.47 -7.12 8.37
CA VAL A 145 -11.28 -7.14 7.14
C VAL A 145 -10.36 -7.06 5.92
N GLU A 146 -10.59 -7.93 4.95
CA GLU A 146 -9.91 -7.87 3.66
C GLU A 146 -10.44 -6.69 2.81
N ILE A 147 -9.51 -5.87 2.33
CA ILE A 147 -9.78 -4.74 1.45
C ILE A 147 -9.25 -5.09 0.07
N PHE A 148 -10.19 -5.23 -0.87
CA PHE A 148 -9.89 -5.61 -2.25
C PHE A 148 -9.57 -4.43 -3.13
N GLY A 149 -8.64 -4.68 -4.06
CA GLY A 149 -8.50 -4.01 -5.35
C GLY A 149 -9.74 -3.26 -5.86
N TYR A 150 -9.92 -1.95 -5.64
CA TYR A 150 -10.86 -1.16 -6.42
C TYR A 150 -10.31 -1.00 -7.86
N GLY A 151 -10.71 -1.94 -8.71
CA GLY A 151 -10.29 -2.10 -10.10
C GLY A 151 -10.79 -3.47 -10.58
N SER A 152 -11.44 -3.54 -11.74
CA SER A 152 -12.08 -4.76 -12.25
C SER A 152 -11.09 -5.84 -12.70
N ASP A 153 -9.80 -5.53 -12.72
CA ASP A 153 -8.71 -6.44 -12.95
C ASP A 153 -8.09 -6.87 -11.61
N ARG A 154 -8.17 -8.17 -11.31
CA ARG A 154 -7.63 -8.82 -10.10
C ARG A 154 -6.09 -8.77 -9.99
N ALA A 155 -5.44 -7.77 -10.58
CA ALA A 155 -3.99 -7.65 -10.65
C ALA A 155 -3.36 -7.08 -9.37
N TYR A 156 -4.17 -6.73 -8.37
CA TYR A 156 -3.71 -6.10 -7.13
C TYR A 156 -3.88 -7.04 -5.94
N ASN A 157 -2.83 -7.14 -5.12
CA ASN A 157 -2.92 -7.83 -3.84
C ASN A 157 -3.84 -7.08 -2.89
N SER A 158 -4.66 -7.83 -2.16
CA SER A 158 -5.44 -7.28 -1.07
C SER A 158 -4.55 -6.87 0.10
N PHE A 159 -5.11 -6.05 0.97
CA PHE A 159 -4.55 -5.83 2.29
C PHE A 159 -5.65 -6.04 3.32
N PHE A 160 -5.25 -6.34 4.54
CA PHE A 160 -6.15 -6.64 5.64
C PHE A 160 -6.03 -5.54 6.67
N VAL A 161 -7.16 -5.15 7.23
CA VAL A 161 -7.23 -4.07 8.21
C VAL A 161 -7.89 -4.56 9.47
N ASP A 162 -7.11 -4.60 10.55
CA ASP A 162 -7.57 -4.99 11.89
C ASP A 162 -7.73 -3.76 12.79
N ALA A 163 -8.68 -3.84 13.72
CA ALA A 163 -8.98 -2.79 14.69
C ALA A 163 -9.12 -1.39 14.05
N ILE A 164 -9.73 -1.32 12.86
CA ILE A 164 -10.03 -0.07 12.15
C ILE A 164 -10.83 0.88 13.05
N ASN A 165 -10.58 2.19 12.94
CA ASN A 165 -11.22 3.22 13.76
C ASN A 165 -10.91 3.13 15.27
N THR A 166 -9.88 2.40 15.67
CA THR A 166 -9.42 2.34 17.07
C THR A 166 -8.03 2.94 17.22
N ALA A 167 -7.60 3.14 18.47
CA ALA A 167 -6.26 3.62 18.79
C ALA A 167 -5.17 2.56 18.52
N ASP A 168 -5.56 1.39 18.00
CA ASP A 168 -4.71 0.22 17.81
C ASP A 168 -4.77 -0.36 16.40
N TRP A 169 -4.91 0.53 15.42
CA TRP A 169 -5.14 0.18 14.03
C TRP A 169 -3.94 -0.52 13.38
N MET A 170 -4.20 -1.62 12.67
CA MET A 170 -3.17 -2.40 11.98
C MET A 170 -3.54 -2.67 10.52
N ILE A 171 -2.57 -2.56 9.62
CA ILE A 171 -2.70 -2.95 8.22
C ILE A 171 -1.65 -4.01 7.91
N SER A 172 -2.04 -5.11 7.28
CA SER A 172 -1.12 -6.13 6.78
C SER A 172 -1.35 -6.41 5.30
N THR A 173 -0.28 -6.60 4.53
CA THR A 173 -0.37 -6.95 3.11
C THR A 173 0.79 -7.86 2.72
N LEU A 174 0.53 -8.78 1.81
CA LEU A 174 1.57 -9.58 1.19
C LEU A 174 2.02 -8.85 -0.07
N GLU A 175 3.33 -8.60 -0.13
CA GLU A 175 3.98 -8.21 -1.37
C GLU A 175 4.47 -9.48 -2.07
N ASP A 176 3.90 -9.81 -3.22
CA ASP A 176 4.32 -10.96 -4.02
C ASP A 176 5.43 -10.61 -5.01
N ASP A 177 6.09 -11.66 -5.52
CA ASP A 177 7.21 -11.61 -6.48
C ASP A 177 6.80 -11.10 -7.88
N HIS A 178 5.54 -10.69 -8.07
CA HIS A 178 5.09 -10.20 -9.36
C HIS A 178 5.48 -8.74 -9.51
N HIS A 179 6.73 -8.54 -9.98
CA HIS A 179 7.48 -7.31 -10.33
C HIS A 179 6.72 -6.16 -11.05
N GLU A 180 5.43 -6.26 -11.24
CA GLU A 180 4.62 -5.14 -11.69
C GLU A 180 4.33 -4.18 -10.53
N VAL A 181 4.05 -2.93 -10.89
CA VAL A 181 3.67 -1.85 -9.98
C VAL A 181 2.49 -2.23 -9.07
N TYR A 182 1.80 -3.35 -9.32
CA TYR A 182 0.52 -3.73 -8.75
C TYR A 182 0.55 -4.85 -7.71
N GLY A 183 1.69 -5.54 -7.51
CA GLY A 183 1.86 -6.66 -6.56
C GLY A 183 1.85 -6.29 -5.06
N TRP A 184 1.48 -5.05 -4.70
CA TRP A 184 1.47 -4.61 -3.31
C TRP A 184 0.21 -3.83 -2.96
N GLY A 185 -0.51 -4.31 -1.93
CA GLY A 185 -1.82 -3.76 -1.55
C GLY A 185 -1.77 -2.31 -1.05
N LEU A 186 -0.60 -1.78 -0.68
CA LEU A 186 -0.41 -0.40 -0.26
C LEU A 186 0.18 0.52 -1.34
N ASN A 187 0.14 0.11 -2.60
CA ASN A 187 0.63 0.94 -3.71
C ASN A 187 -0.10 2.31 -3.78
N VAL A 188 0.64 3.40 -3.97
CA VAL A 188 0.09 4.77 -4.06
C VAL A 188 -0.84 4.99 -5.26
N GLY A 189 -0.73 4.20 -6.32
CA GLY A 189 -1.59 4.26 -7.50
C GLY A 189 -2.99 3.69 -7.23
N TYR A 190 -3.13 2.93 -6.15
CA TYR A 190 -4.28 2.08 -5.91
C TYR A 190 -5.36 2.79 -5.08
N ALA A 191 -6.61 2.79 -5.57
CA ALA A 191 -7.67 3.60 -4.99
C ALA A 191 -8.01 3.23 -3.54
N ALA A 192 -8.12 1.95 -3.18
CA ALA A 192 -8.39 1.62 -1.78
C ALA A 192 -7.21 1.96 -0.86
N SER A 193 -5.95 1.75 -1.30
CA SER A 193 -4.78 2.23 -0.54
C SER A 193 -4.82 3.74 -0.34
N LYS A 194 -5.17 4.51 -1.38
CA LYS A 194 -5.38 5.97 -1.26
C LYS A 194 -6.39 6.31 -0.18
N MET A 195 -7.57 5.70 -0.23
CA MET A 195 -8.63 5.99 0.74
C MET A 195 -8.28 5.52 2.17
N MET A 196 -7.58 4.39 2.28
CA MET A 196 -7.33 3.70 3.55
C MET A 196 -6.09 4.11 4.28
N TRP A 197 -5.07 4.58 3.57
CA TRP A 197 -3.80 4.94 4.18
C TRP A 197 -3.46 6.39 3.89
N HIS A 198 -3.52 6.80 2.62
CA HIS A 198 -3.04 8.13 2.24
C HIS A 198 -4.00 9.25 2.64
N TYR A 199 -5.31 9.06 2.50
CA TYR A 199 -6.33 10.08 2.81
C TYR A 199 -6.94 9.90 4.20
N HIS A 200 -6.67 8.78 4.84
CA HIS A 200 -7.39 8.36 6.02
C HIS A 200 -7.14 9.29 7.21
N ASP A 201 -8.25 9.74 7.81
CA ASP A 201 -8.29 10.59 8.99
C ASP A 201 -9.68 10.44 9.63
N PHE A 202 -9.76 10.21 10.95
CA PHE A 202 -11.05 10.02 11.60
C PHE A 202 -11.82 11.33 11.85
N GLY A 203 -11.20 12.49 11.61
CA GLY A 203 -11.75 13.78 12.00
C GLY A 203 -12.00 13.84 13.50
N ASP A 204 -13.18 14.30 13.90
CA ASP A 204 -13.57 14.37 15.31
C ASP A 204 -14.18 13.06 15.86
N ASP A 205 -14.37 12.04 15.01
CA ASP A 205 -15.14 10.83 15.36
C ASP A 205 -14.28 9.65 15.85
N GLY A 206 -12.96 9.82 15.91
CA GLY A 206 -12.04 8.73 16.26
C GLY A 206 -10.74 9.20 16.90
N PRO A 207 -9.85 8.24 17.20
CA PRO A 207 -8.58 8.54 17.85
C PRO A 207 -7.67 9.30 16.89
N VAL A 208 -6.92 10.27 17.42
CA VAL A 208 -5.88 10.95 16.63
C VAL A 208 -4.67 10.04 16.55
N ILE A 209 -4.44 9.43 15.40
CA ILE A 209 -3.26 8.59 15.14
C ILE A 209 -2.10 9.51 14.81
N THR A 210 -1.04 9.49 15.62
CA THR A 210 0.15 10.32 15.39
C THR A 210 1.43 9.52 15.26
N LYS A 211 1.38 8.23 15.60
CA LYS A 211 2.52 7.33 15.61
C LYS A 211 2.28 6.08 14.79
N TRP A 212 3.39 5.46 14.41
CA TRP A 212 3.40 4.21 13.68
C TRP A 212 4.69 3.44 13.88
N GLY A 213 4.64 2.16 13.51
CA GLY A 213 5.80 1.32 13.29
C GLY A 213 5.52 0.31 12.20
N ILE A 214 6.58 -0.20 11.58
CA ILE A 214 6.49 -1.16 10.48
C ILE A 214 7.28 -2.42 10.86
N GLY A 215 6.70 -3.57 10.55
CA GLY A 215 7.36 -4.87 10.60
C GLY A 215 7.35 -5.53 9.22
N ALA A 216 8.35 -6.35 8.95
CA ALA A 216 8.45 -7.11 7.72
C ALA A 216 9.03 -8.50 7.92
N HIS A 217 8.51 -9.50 7.20
CA HIS A 217 9.03 -10.87 7.25
C HIS A 217 8.89 -11.59 5.90
N ASP A 218 9.97 -12.20 5.43
CA ASP A 218 10.02 -13.03 4.21
C ASP A 218 9.26 -14.33 4.44
N ASN A 219 8.22 -14.60 3.65
CA ASN A 219 7.42 -15.82 3.82
C ASN A 219 8.12 -17.09 3.29
N GLY A 220 9.35 -16.98 2.78
CA GLY A 220 10.15 -18.09 2.26
C GLY A 220 9.84 -18.47 0.80
N ASN A 221 8.91 -17.78 0.16
CA ASN A 221 8.45 -18.04 -1.22
C ASN A 221 8.67 -16.83 -2.14
N GLY A 222 9.66 -15.99 -1.86
CA GLY A 222 9.93 -14.80 -2.66
C GLY A 222 8.99 -13.63 -2.38
N SER A 223 8.20 -13.68 -1.29
CA SER A 223 7.22 -12.65 -0.94
C SER A 223 7.48 -12.11 0.47
N THR A 224 7.12 -10.85 0.71
CA THR A 224 7.33 -10.22 2.02
C THR A 224 5.99 -9.82 2.62
N TRP A 225 5.74 -10.26 3.86
CA TRP A 225 4.66 -9.69 4.66
C TRP A 225 5.09 -8.32 5.17
N TRP A 226 4.28 -7.30 4.89
CA TRP A 226 4.43 -5.97 5.45
C TRP A 226 3.30 -5.70 6.43
N VAL A 227 3.64 -5.26 7.64
CA VAL A 227 2.67 -4.90 8.67
C VAL A 227 2.94 -3.47 9.13
N LEU A 228 1.90 -2.65 9.14
CA LEU A 228 1.89 -1.31 9.70
C LEU A 228 1.06 -1.36 10.98
N GLN A 229 1.64 -0.99 12.11
CA GLN A 229 0.94 -0.77 13.36
C GLN A 229 0.88 0.73 13.64
N MET A 230 -0.30 1.22 13.98
CA MET A 230 -0.55 2.64 14.21
C MET A 230 -1.16 2.88 15.59
N GLY A 231 -0.95 4.10 16.11
CA GLY A 231 -1.49 4.52 17.39
C GLY A 231 -1.32 6.01 17.66
N PRO A 232 -1.86 6.50 18.79
CA PRO A 232 -1.72 7.89 19.21
C PRO A 232 -0.30 8.27 19.66
#